data_AF-A0A7V5RC25-F1
#
_entry.id   AF-A0A7V5RC25-F1
#
_cell.length_a   1.000
_cell.length_b   1.000
_cell.length_c   1.000
_cell.angle_alpha   90.00
_cell.angle_beta   90.00
_cell.angle_gamma   90.00
#
_symmetry.space_group_name_H-M   'P 1'
#
loop_
_entity.id
_entity.type
_entity.pdbx_description
1 polymer ?
#
loop_
_entity_poly.entity_id
_entity_poly.type
_entity_poly.pdbx_seq_one_letter_code
_entity_poly.pdbx_strand_id
1 'polypeptide(L)'
;MAGISPFRGIAGETVRLFASYGTILSLIPAVFFMAVAALALLYAAGAAGLPPAFNVLAGLLAVSPVLASCGLGARTGDLEGGVSGIFTMPVEVFSVAGRYAVLLVAAGVPATLAGTWLVGGGGGQGPVMAVPSALPSMGFSLVGIVIVALVAVFGPVFALIISLAADGVADCFSPRRWRWLFAERREDIKSFFAAYLGGSILFYSMMLPPVAALAAAGFYINVRVGVVAAAVGHLLAAASLPVLAGRLAGAFVASDSAEAVDESADAEAAVREELETEERARSAAREALMRAETDLTGAIEELEEAVVEYDEHPRVMAELAGLYMRAGKQRDALLTGAKAVSALLKAADAQAAARTFLLLGKLRQKVRLDASEYERLAQALTAAGRFDDAVWCLQGFAAMGGEALKVQKGTIAAADAARRSGEVRKALQIYGFLIKKYPDSPFAEYCRGEYRKIQRAAGGGK
;
A
#
# COMPACT_ATOMS: atom_id res chain seq x y z
N MET A 1 18.38 9.24 -2.52
CA MET A 1 19.02 8.72 -1.28
C MET A 1 18.01 7.76 -0.68
N ALA A 2 18.36 6.49 -0.47
CA ALA A 2 17.44 5.57 0.21
C ALA A 2 17.27 6.05 1.65
N GLY A 3 16.03 6.37 2.05
CA GLY A 3 15.71 6.75 3.43
C GLY A 3 16.23 5.71 4.40
N ILE A 4 16.74 6.14 5.55
CA ILE A 4 17.16 5.24 6.61
C ILE A 4 15.87 4.64 7.19
N SER A 5 15.67 3.33 7.01
CA SER A 5 14.48 2.64 7.56
C SER A 5 14.37 2.91 9.08
N PRO A 6 13.17 3.26 9.57
CA PRO A 6 12.90 3.54 10.98
C PRO A 6 13.18 2.32 11.86
N PHE A 7 13.15 1.11 11.31
CA PHE A 7 13.47 -0.11 12.05
C PHE A 7 14.86 -0.07 12.69
N ARG A 8 15.85 0.58 12.07
CA ARG A 8 17.22 0.63 12.61
C ARG A 8 17.30 1.27 13.99
N GLY A 9 16.52 2.35 14.21
CA GLY A 9 16.42 3.00 15.51
C GLY A 9 15.72 2.11 16.53
N ILE A 10 14.57 1.55 16.14
CA ILE A 10 13.73 0.70 17.01
C ILE A 10 14.48 -0.59 17.42
N ALA A 11 15.26 -1.19 16.52
CA ALA A 11 16.06 -2.38 16.80
C ALA A 11 17.14 -2.10 17.87
N GLY A 12 17.82 -0.96 17.77
CA GLY A 12 18.80 -0.54 18.77
C GLY A 12 18.17 -0.32 20.14
N GLU A 13 17.01 0.33 20.19
CA GLU A 13 16.25 0.50 21.43
C GLU A 13 15.76 -0.83 22.01
N THR A 14 15.28 -1.75 21.18
CA THR A 14 14.87 -3.10 21.59
C THR A 14 16.03 -3.85 22.28
N VAL A 15 17.25 -3.78 21.71
CA VAL A 15 18.45 -4.40 22.30
C VAL A 15 18.83 -3.72 23.62
N ARG A 16 18.78 -2.39 23.68
CA ARG A 16 19.05 -1.62 24.91
C ARG A 16 18.12 -2.04 26.05
N LEU A 17 16.83 -2.13 25.78
CA LEU A 17 15.81 -2.53 26.77
C LEU A 17 15.92 -4.02 27.13
N PHE A 18 16.28 -4.87 26.19
CA PHE A 18 16.55 -6.29 26.43
C PHE A 18 17.74 -6.52 27.38
N ALA A 19 18.77 -5.67 27.32
CA ALA A 19 19.92 -5.73 28.23
C ALA A 19 19.62 -5.19 29.65
N SER A 20 18.40 -4.71 29.91
CA SER A 20 18.00 -4.22 31.24
C SER A 20 17.79 -5.35 32.25
N TYR A 21 17.97 -5.05 33.54
CA TYR A 21 17.69 -6.00 34.63
C TYR A 21 16.23 -6.47 34.67
N GLY A 22 15.30 -5.63 34.21
CA GLY A 22 13.87 -6.00 34.11
C GLY A 22 13.64 -7.21 33.21
N THR A 23 14.45 -7.35 32.15
CA THR A 23 14.35 -8.51 31.25
C THR A 23 14.67 -9.81 31.98
N ILE A 24 15.64 -9.83 32.90
CA ILE A 24 16.01 -11.05 33.67
C ILE A 24 14.80 -11.58 34.45
N LEU A 25 14.06 -10.69 35.11
CA LEU A 25 12.84 -11.06 35.85
C LEU A 25 11.75 -11.58 34.89
N SER A 26 11.60 -10.94 33.72
CA SER A 26 10.63 -11.37 32.70
C SER A 26 10.96 -12.72 32.06
N LEU A 27 12.23 -13.16 32.13
CA LEU A 27 12.66 -14.47 31.62
C LEU A 27 12.25 -15.63 32.53
N ILE A 28 12.03 -15.40 33.83
CA ILE A 28 11.66 -16.49 34.76
C ILE A 28 10.32 -17.14 34.35
N PRO A 29 9.22 -16.39 34.11
CA PRO A 29 8.01 -16.97 33.56
C PRO A 29 8.24 -17.63 32.19
N ALA A 30 9.05 -17.02 31.32
CA ALA A 30 9.35 -17.59 30.00
C ALA A 30 9.98 -18.98 30.11
N VAL A 31 11.01 -19.13 30.95
CA VAL A 31 11.68 -20.41 31.23
C VAL A 31 10.67 -21.44 31.70
N PHE A 32 9.80 -21.09 32.65
CA PHE A 32 8.80 -22.01 33.16
C PHE A 32 7.85 -22.49 32.05
N PHE A 33 7.28 -21.57 31.27
CA PHE A 33 6.38 -21.91 30.16
C PHE A 33 7.07 -22.77 29.10
N MET A 34 8.28 -22.39 28.69
CA MET A 34 9.04 -23.14 27.69
C MET A 34 9.41 -24.53 28.19
N ALA A 35 9.81 -24.67 29.46
CA ALA A 35 10.15 -25.97 30.03
C ALA A 35 8.93 -26.90 30.07
N VAL A 36 7.78 -26.41 30.54
CA VAL A 36 6.53 -27.19 30.60
C VAL A 36 6.07 -27.58 29.19
N ALA A 37 6.06 -26.64 28.25
CA ALA A 37 5.67 -26.90 26.87
C ALA A 37 6.63 -27.88 26.17
N ALA A 38 7.95 -27.74 26.39
CA ALA A 38 8.95 -28.62 25.82
C ALA A 38 8.81 -30.04 26.39
N LEU A 39 8.61 -30.19 27.70
CA LEU A 39 8.38 -31.50 28.32
C LEU A 39 7.11 -32.17 27.75
N ALA A 40 6.01 -31.43 27.62
CA ALA A 40 4.77 -31.95 27.07
C ALA A 40 4.92 -32.40 25.60
N LEU A 41 5.58 -31.59 24.77
CA LEU A 41 5.80 -31.90 23.36
C LEU A 41 6.81 -33.02 23.14
N LEU A 42 7.87 -33.09 23.95
CA LEU A 42 8.83 -34.20 23.91
C LEU A 42 8.18 -35.51 24.35
N TYR A 43 7.34 -35.47 25.39
CA TYR A 43 6.55 -36.63 25.81
C TYR A 43 5.60 -37.09 24.71
N ALA A 44 4.85 -36.17 24.09
CA ALA A 44 3.96 -36.46 22.98
C ALA A 44 4.69 -37.04 21.76
N ALA A 45 5.85 -36.47 21.41
CA ALA A 45 6.70 -36.96 20.32
C ALA A 45 7.21 -38.38 20.59
N GLY A 46 7.64 -38.66 21.82
CA GLY A 46 8.06 -39.99 22.25
C GLY A 46 6.91 -41.01 22.21
N ALA A 47 5.73 -40.64 22.71
CA ALA A 47 4.54 -41.49 22.69
C ALA A 47 4.07 -41.79 21.25
N ALA A 48 4.26 -40.84 20.32
CA ALA A 48 3.95 -41.02 18.90
C ALA A 48 5.06 -41.79 18.12
N GLY A 49 6.16 -42.17 18.77
CA GLY A 49 7.27 -42.85 18.11
C GLY A 49 8.02 -42.00 17.08
N LEU A 50 7.99 -40.67 17.22
CA LEU A 50 8.70 -39.78 16.30
C LEU A 50 10.22 -39.93 16.45
N PRO A 51 10.98 -39.87 15.34
CA PRO A 51 12.43 -39.91 15.40
C PRO A 51 13.01 -38.74 16.24
N PRO A 52 14.15 -38.94 16.95
CA PRO A 52 14.78 -37.88 17.76
C PRO A 52 15.10 -36.60 16.98
N ALA A 53 15.24 -36.68 15.66
CA ALA A 53 15.44 -35.51 14.80
C ALA A 53 14.29 -34.48 14.90
N PHE A 54 13.07 -34.92 15.25
CA PHE A 54 11.91 -34.04 15.44
C PHE A 54 11.93 -33.31 16.79
N ASN A 55 12.85 -33.63 17.71
CA ASN A 55 12.94 -32.95 19.01
C ASN A 55 13.28 -31.46 18.85
N VAL A 56 14.05 -31.08 17.82
CA VAL A 56 14.36 -29.68 17.53
C VAL A 56 13.10 -28.93 17.11
N LEU A 57 12.29 -29.53 16.22
CA LEU A 57 11.01 -28.95 15.80
C LEU A 57 10.03 -28.85 16.98
N ALA A 58 9.94 -29.89 17.81
CA ALA A 58 9.14 -29.87 19.04
C ALA A 58 9.60 -28.77 20.00
N GLY A 59 10.90 -28.57 20.16
CA GLY A 59 11.46 -27.46 20.94
C GLY A 59 11.07 -26.10 20.40
N LEU A 60 11.18 -25.87 19.09
CA LEU A 60 10.76 -24.60 18.47
C LEU A 60 9.25 -24.36 18.64
N LEU A 61 8.43 -25.40 18.50
CA LEU A 61 6.99 -25.33 18.74
C LEU A 61 6.67 -25.01 20.21
N ALA A 62 7.42 -25.57 21.16
CA ALA A 62 7.26 -25.28 22.59
C ALA A 62 7.46 -23.80 22.93
N VAL A 63 8.34 -23.15 22.19
CA VAL A 63 8.73 -21.75 22.41
C VAL A 63 7.78 -20.77 21.69
N SER A 64 6.92 -21.26 20.79
CA SER A 64 6.01 -20.43 19.98
C SER A 64 5.14 -19.43 20.76
N PRO A 65 4.54 -19.76 21.93
CA PRO A 65 3.68 -18.82 22.63
C PRO A 65 4.47 -17.65 23.24
N VAL A 66 5.70 -17.93 23.69
CA VAL A 66 6.61 -16.90 24.23
C VAL A 66 7.05 -15.96 23.11
N LEU A 67 7.45 -16.50 21.96
CA LEU A 67 7.81 -15.70 20.77
C LEU A 67 6.65 -14.81 20.33
N ALA A 68 5.44 -15.37 20.25
CA ALA A 68 4.23 -14.67 19.87
C ALA A 68 3.87 -13.55 20.85
N SER A 69 3.92 -13.82 22.16
CA SER A 69 3.64 -12.82 23.21
C SER A 69 4.61 -11.65 23.15
N CYS A 70 5.92 -11.92 23.11
CA CYS A 70 6.94 -10.88 23.02
C CYS A 70 6.88 -10.10 21.70
N GLY A 71 6.59 -10.79 20.59
CA GLY A 71 6.43 -10.16 19.29
C GLY A 71 5.19 -9.28 19.18
N LEU A 72 4.07 -9.69 19.76
CA LEU A 72 2.86 -8.85 19.78
C LEU A 72 3.05 -7.62 20.65
N GLY A 73 3.64 -7.75 21.84
CA GLY A 73 3.96 -6.60 22.69
C GLY A 73 4.79 -5.56 21.95
N ALA A 74 5.91 -5.99 21.36
CA ALA A 74 6.77 -5.10 20.58
C ALA A 74 6.09 -4.55 19.32
N ARG A 75 5.22 -5.34 18.66
CA ARG A 75 4.41 -4.87 17.52
C ARG A 75 3.47 -3.72 17.92
N THR A 76 2.97 -3.74 19.15
CA THR A 76 2.12 -2.68 19.72
C THR A 76 2.88 -1.52 20.37
N GLY A 77 4.22 -1.52 20.28
CA GLY A 77 5.08 -0.48 20.85
C GLY A 77 5.60 -0.76 22.26
N ASP A 78 5.16 -1.85 22.91
CA ASP A 78 5.72 -2.30 24.19
C ASP A 78 6.97 -3.17 23.97
N LEU A 79 8.11 -2.51 23.83
CA LEU A 79 9.41 -3.17 23.61
C LEU A 79 9.93 -3.91 24.86
N GLU A 80 9.41 -3.61 26.05
CA GLU A 80 9.72 -4.34 27.29
C GLU A 80 8.75 -5.51 27.52
N GLY A 81 7.71 -5.61 26.71
CA GLY A 81 6.68 -6.64 26.73
C GLY A 81 7.29 -8.05 26.89
N GLY A 82 6.77 -8.76 27.88
CA GLY A 82 7.20 -10.10 28.23
C GLY A 82 6.12 -11.15 27.97
N VAL A 83 6.16 -12.22 28.77
CA VAL A 83 5.21 -13.33 28.71
C VAL A 83 3.84 -12.97 29.32
N SER A 84 3.72 -11.79 29.94
CA SER A 84 2.44 -11.28 30.46
C SER A 84 1.37 -11.15 29.38
N GLY A 85 1.78 -10.91 28.12
CA GLY A 85 0.89 -10.87 26.96
C GLY A 85 0.04 -12.12 26.78
N ILE A 86 0.52 -13.29 27.22
CA ILE A 86 -0.23 -14.55 27.19
C ILE A 86 -1.54 -14.44 27.98
N PHE A 87 -1.55 -13.68 29.06
CA PHE A 87 -2.72 -13.55 29.94
C PHE A 87 -3.62 -12.37 29.56
N THR A 88 -3.07 -11.32 28.96
CA THR A 88 -3.82 -10.12 28.60
C THR A 88 -4.47 -10.22 27.22
N MET A 89 -3.83 -10.90 26.27
CA MET A 89 -4.27 -11.04 24.88
C MET A 89 -4.12 -12.50 24.39
N PRO A 90 -4.77 -13.48 25.07
CA PRO A 90 -4.54 -14.89 24.80
C PRO A 90 -4.92 -15.28 23.36
N VAL A 91 -6.01 -14.72 22.82
CA VAL A 91 -6.52 -15.06 21.49
C VAL A 91 -5.53 -14.64 20.40
N GLU A 92 -5.01 -13.41 20.48
CA GLU A 92 -4.02 -12.90 19.53
C GLU A 92 -2.71 -13.68 19.61
N VAL A 93 -2.24 -13.96 20.84
CA VAL A 93 -1.01 -14.73 21.06
C VAL A 93 -1.13 -16.13 20.47
N PHE A 94 -2.22 -16.85 20.76
CA PHE A 94 -2.41 -18.19 20.21
C PHE A 94 -2.65 -18.19 18.71
N SER A 95 -3.25 -17.12 18.15
CA SER A 95 -3.38 -16.95 16.70
C SER A 95 -2.02 -16.78 16.02
N VAL A 96 -1.14 -15.92 16.53
CA VAL A 96 0.25 -15.77 16.04
C VAL A 96 1.03 -17.08 16.22
N ALA A 97 0.97 -17.68 17.41
CA ALA A 97 1.66 -18.94 17.70
C ALA A 97 1.19 -20.09 16.80
N GLY A 98 -0.12 -20.18 16.51
CA GLY A 98 -0.68 -21.15 15.58
C GLY A 98 -0.18 -20.95 14.14
N ARG A 99 -0.17 -19.71 13.64
CA ARG A 99 0.40 -19.38 12.33
C ARG A 99 1.88 -19.72 12.25
N TYR A 100 2.63 -19.38 13.29
CA TYR A 100 4.04 -19.70 13.43
C TYR A 100 4.29 -21.21 13.41
N ALA A 101 3.52 -21.98 14.18
CA ALA A 101 3.60 -23.43 14.23
C ALA A 101 3.34 -24.08 12.86
N VAL A 102 2.33 -23.60 12.13
CA VAL A 102 2.03 -24.08 10.76
C VAL A 102 3.21 -23.84 9.82
N LEU A 103 3.81 -22.65 9.84
CA LEU A 103 5.00 -22.34 9.04
C LEU A 103 6.21 -23.18 9.43
N LEU A 104 6.43 -23.38 10.74
CA LEU A 104 7.50 -24.24 11.26
C LEU A 104 7.34 -25.69 10.82
N VAL A 105 6.12 -26.24 10.84
CA VAL A 105 5.87 -27.61 10.37
C VAL A 105 6.08 -27.70 8.85
N ALA A 106 5.53 -26.73 8.10
CA ALA A 106 5.63 -26.71 6.64
C ALA A 106 7.08 -26.64 6.13
N ALA A 107 7.95 -25.86 6.79
CA ALA A 107 9.36 -25.74 6.42
C ALA A 107 10.27 -26.76 7.14
N GLY A 108 9.99 -27.01 8.43
CA GLY A 108 10.83 -27.80 9.32
C GLY A 108 10.75 -29.30 9.07
N VAL A 109 9.58 -29.85 8.76
CA VAL A 109 9.45 -31.29 8.46
C VAL A 109 10.26 -31.68 7.21
N PRO A 110 10.12 -31.00 6.05
CA PRO A 110 10.95 -31.31 4.89
C PRO A 110 12.45 -31.12 5.16
N ALA A 111 12.84 -30.04 5.85
CA ALA A 111 14.24 -29.78 6.19
C ALA A 111 14.82 -30.88 7.10
N THR A 112 14.05 -31.36 8.07
CA THR A 112 14.47 -32.41 9.01
C THR A 112 14.64 -33.74 8.27
N LEU A 113 13.67 -34.12 7.41
CA LEU A 113 13.75 -35.33 6.58
C LEU A 113 14.91 -35.28 5.58
N ALA A 114 15.13 -34.13 4.94
CA ALA A 114 16.26 -33.95 4.05
C ALA A 114 17.60 -34.05 4.81
N GLY A 115 17.68 -33.46 6.00
CA GLY A 115 18.86 -33.55 6.86
C GLY A 115 19.17 -34.97 7.30
N THR A 116 18.18 -35.75 7.73
CA THR A 116 18.39 -37.15 8.12
C THR A 116 18.79 -38.03 6.95
N TRP A 117 18.24 -37.77 5.75
CA TRP A 117 18.63 -38.46 4.52
C TRP A 117 20.07 -38.13 4.12
N LEU A 118 20.47 -36.85 4.14
CA LEU A 118 21.82 -36.40 3.77
C LEU A 118 22.92 -36.93 4.69
N VAL A 119 22.61 -37.15 5.98
CA VAL A 119 23.57 -37.67 6.98
C VAL A 119 23.67 -39.21 6.95
N GLY A 120 22.89 -39.89 6.09
CA GLY A 120 23.07 -41.32 5.83
C GLY A 120 22.34 -42.26 6.78
N GLY A 121 21.21 -41.83 7.37
CA GLY A 121 20.15 -42.67 7.95
C GLY A 121 20.47 -43.68 9.07
N GLY A 122 21.75 -43.91 9.41
CA GLY A 122 22.17 -45.07 10.23
C GLY A 122 22.38 -44.79 11.72
N GLY A 123 22.42 -43.54 12.16
CA GLY A 123 22.66 -43.19 13.56
C GLY A 123 21.58 -42.26 14.09
N GLY A 124 20.87 -42.66 15.15
CA GLY A 124 19.86 -41.84 15.83
C GLY A 124 20.39 -40.56 16.50
N GLN A 125 21.59 -40.11 16.16
CA GLN A 125 22.14 -38.82 16.59
C GLN A 125 21.74 -37.75 15.57
N GLY A 126 21.08 -36.69 16.05
CA GLY A 126 20.53 -35.65 15.19
C GLY A 126 21.60 -34.97 14.31
N PRO A 127 21.20 -34.46 13.13
CA PRO A 127 22.11 -33.96 12.11
C PRO A 127 22.99 -32.78 12.57
N VAL A 128 22.61 -32.04 13.61
CA VAL A 128 23.36 -30.87 14.09
C VAL A 128 24.64 -31.24 14.85
N MET A 129 24.67 -32.39 15.54
CA MET A 129 25.81 -32.77 16.40
C MET A 129 26.85 -33.64 15.69
N ALA A 130 26.52 -34.26 14.56
CA ALA A 130 27.40 -35.16 13.82
C ALA A 130 28.27 -34.48 12.74
N VAL A 131 28.05 -33.18 12.49
CA VAL A 131 28.65 -32.46 11.35
C VAL A 131 30.18 -32.26 11.46
N PRO A 132 30.77 -31.85 12.60
CA PRO A 132 32.17 -31.40 12.61
C PRO A 132 33.21 -32.45 12.18
N SER A 133 32.94 -33.73 12.45
CA SER A 133 33.89 -34.82 12.21
C SER A 133 33.83 -35.41 10.81
N ALA A 134 32.75 -35.17 10.04
CA ALA A 134 32.52 -35.79 8.74
C ALA A 134 32.78 -34.87 7.52
N LEU A 135 32.99 -33.57 7.77
CA LEU A 135 33.17 -32.51 6.76
C LEU A 135 34.18 -32.84 5.63
N PRO A 136 35.35 -33.46 5.87
CA PRO A 136 36.34 -33.69 4.81
C PRO A 136 35.91 -34.73 3.75
N SER A 137 34.92 -35.58 4.07
CA SER A 137 34.47 -36.71 3.23
C SER A 137 33.16 -36.46 2.49
N MET A 138 32.46 -35.37 2.85
CA MET A 138 31.15 -35.01 2.34
C MET A 138 31.31 -34.08 1.14
N GLY A 139 31.37 -34.63 -0.08
CA GLY A 139 31.46 -33.83 -1.32
C GLY A 139 30.20 -32.99 -1.58
N PHE A 140 29.41 -33.35 -2.59
CA PHE A 140 28.19 -32.61 -2.96
C PHE A 140 27.12 -32.57 -1.84
N SER A 141 27.14 -33.55 -0.91
CA SER A 141 26.26 -33.58 0.26
C SER A 141 26.48 -32.40 1.21
N LEU A 142 27.68 -31.79 1.24
CA LEU A 142 27.96 -30.62 2.06
C LEU A 142 27.09 -29.43 1.68
N VAL A 143 26.87 -29.20 0.39
CA VAL A 143 26.00 -28.10 -0.08
C VAL A 143 24.57 -28.30 0.42
N GLY A 144 24.05 -29.53 0.33
CA GLY A 144 22.74 -29.88 0.87
C GLY A 144 22.64 -29.67 2.38
N ILE A 145 23.67 -30.10 3.13
CA ILE A 145 23.73 -29.94 4.59
C ILE A 145 23.75 -28.45 4.96
N VAL A 146 24.53 -27.63 4.26
CA VAL A 146 24.57 -26.18 4.47
C VAL A 146 23.20 -25.55 4.20
N ILE A 147 22.53 -25.91 3.11
CA ILE A 147 21.19 -25.39 2.81
C ILE A 147 20.19 -25.77 3.91
N VAL A 148 20.18 -27.03 4.34
CA VAL A 148 19.30 -27.49 5.44
C VAL A 148 19.62 -26.75 6.74
N ALA A 149 20.89 -26.54 7.07
CA ALA A 149 21.32 -25.79 8.24
C ALA A 149 20.87 -24.32 8.18
N LEU A 150 21.01 -23.66 7.02
CA LEU A 150 20.52 -22.30 6.81
C LEU A 150 19.01 -22.21 7.00
N VAL A 151 18.25 -23.15 6.44
CA VAL A 151 16.79 -23.22 6.64
C VAL A 151 16.44 -23.45 8.11
N ALA A 152 17.15 -24.33 8.80
CA ALA A 152 16.91 -24.63 10.22
C ALA A 152 17.22 -23.44 11.14
N VAL A 153 18.22 -22.62 10.80
CA VAL A 153 18.62 -21.44 11.59
C VAL A 153 17.76 -20.23 11.27
N PHE A 154 17.60 -19.89 9.98
CA PHE A 154 16.94 -18.66 9.55
C PHE A 154 15.43 -18.82 9.33
N GLY A 155 14.98 -20.00 8.93
CA GLY A 155 13.56 -20.30 8.68
C GLY A 155 12.66 -19.99 9.87
N PRO A 156 12.99 -20.40 11.11
CA PRO A 156 12.21 -20.07 12.30
C PRO A 156 12.10 -18.57 12.58
N VAL A 157 13.10 -17.76 12.21
CA VAL A 157 13.02 -16.30 12.39
C VAL A 157 12.11 -15.68 11.32
N PHE A 158 12.25 -16.08 10.06
CA PHE A 158 11.39 -15.58 8.99
C PHE A 158 9.94 -16.00 9.18
N ALA A 159 9.70 -17.25 9.60
CA ALA A 159 8.37 -17.72 9.93
C ALA A 159 7.72 -16.88 11.04
N LEU A 160 8.50 -16.42 12.02
CA LEU A 160 8.01 -15.57 13.10
C LEU A 160 7.61 -14.19 12.58
N ILE A 161 8.49 -13.53 11.82
CA ILE A 161 8.21 -12.21 11.22
C ILE A 161 6.95 -12.28 10.35
N ILE A 162 6.83 -13.30 9.49
CA ILE A 162 5.66 -13.50 8.63
C ILE A 162 4.40 -13.77 9.46
N SER A 163 4.49 -14.58 10.52
CA SER A 163 3.34 -14.87 11.39
C SER A 163 2.83 -13.64 12.15
N LEU A 164 3.73 -12.70 12.47
CA LEU A 164 3.40 -11.44 13.11
C LEU A 164 2.83 -10.42 12.12
N ALA A 165 3.28 -10.44 10.86
CA ALA A 165 2.82 -9.53 9.81
C ALA A 165 1.48 -9.96 9.20
N ALA A 166 1.21 -11.26 9.10
CA ALA A 166 0.02 -11.80 8.46
C ALA A 166 -1.26 -11.55 9.28
N ASP A 167 -2.41 -11.59 8.60
CA ASP A 167 -3.74 -11.52 9.24
C ASP A 167 -4.35 -12.91 9.49
N GLY A 168 -3.88 -13.94 8.78
CA GLY A 168 -4.35 -15.32 8.91
C GLY A 168 -3.38 -16.34 8.33
N VAL A 169 -3.66 -17.64 8.53
CA VAL A 169 -2.80 -18.73 8.06
C VAL A 169 -2.62 -18.72 6.54
N ALA A 170 -3.70 -18.47 5.78
CA ALA A 170 -3.63 -18.39 4.32
C ALA A 170 -2.68 -17.28 3.83
N ASP A 171 -2.67 -16.14 4.53
CA ASP A 171 -1.82 -15.00 4.19
C ASP A 171 -0.33 -15.28 4.49
N CYS A 172 -0.02 -16.14 5.46
CA CYS A 172 1.37 -16.58 5.71
C CYS A 172 2.02 -17.27 4.50
N PHE A 173 1.23 -17.88 3.61
CA PHE A 173 1.71 -18.52 2.39
C PHE A 173 1.54 -17.64 1.15
N SER A 174 1.09 -16.39 1.30
CA SER A 174 0.90 -15.50 0.16
C SER A 174 2.27 -15.04 -0.40
N PRO A 175 2.47 -15.05 -1.72
CA PRO A 175 3.70 -14.54 -2.33
C PRO A 175 3.98 -13.08 -1.95
N ARG A 176 2.93 -12.31 -1.65
CA ARG A 176 3.01 -10.91 -1.22
C ARG A 176 3.83 -10.76 0.06
N ARG A 177 3.54 -11.54 1.11
CA ARG A 177 4.24 -11.42 2.40
C ARG A 177 5.72 -11.79 2.31
N TRP A 178 6.04 -12.82 1.55
CA TRP A 178 7.43 -13.22 1.33
C TRP A 178 8.19 -12.23 0.45
N ARG A 179 7.53 -11.63 -0.55
CA ARG A 179 8.11 -10.53 -1.34
C ARG A 179 8.36 -9.29 -0.49
N TRP A 180 7.40 -8.89 0.35
CA TRP A 180 7.57 -7.79 1.31
C TRP A 180 8.82 -8.01 2.17
N LEU A 181 8.95 -9.19 2.77
CA LEU A 181 10.11 -9.50 3.61
C LEU A 181 11.44 -9.46 2.83
N PHE A 182 11.54 -10.18 1.70
CA PHE A 182 12.83 -10.40 1.04
C PHE A 182 13.19 -9.39 -0.05
N ALA A 183 12.22 -8.69 -0.64
CA ALA A 183 12.45 -7.69 -1.67
C ALA A 183 12.38 -6.27 -1.10
N GLU A 184 11.31 -5.95 -0.37
CA GLU A 184 11.08 -4.59 0.13
C GLU A 184 11.88 -4.31 1.41
N ARG A 185 11.89 -5.26 2.36
CA ARG A 185 12.55 -5.11 3.67
C ARG A 185 13.93 -5.79 3.77
N ARG A 186 14.59 -6.05 2.63
CA ARG A 186 15.87 -6.78 2.57
C ARG A 186 16.98 -6.15 3.43
N GLU A 187 17.09 -4.83 3.43
CA GLU A 187 18.14 -4.13 4.19
C GLU A 187 17.87 -4.22 5.70
N ASP A 188 16.61 -4.25 6.12
CA ASP A 188 16.23 -4.37 7.52
C ASP A 188 16.50 -5.76 8.08
N ILE A 189 16.44 -6.80 7.25
CA ILE A 189 16.83 -8.16 7.65
C ILE A 189 18.28 -8.19 8.15
N LYS A 190 19.19 -7.43 7.50
CA LYS A 190 20.59 -7.36 7.94
C LYS A 190 20.70 -6.70 9.31
N SER A 191 19.98 -5.60 9.51
CA SER A 191 19.90 -4.90 10.80
C SER A 191 19.27 -5.77 11.88
N PHE A 192 18.26 -6.57 11.54
CA PHE A 192 17.63 -7.53 12.44
C PHE A 192 18.65 -8.53 12.97
N PHE A 193 19.40 -9.20 12.09
CA PHE A 193 20.38 -10.21 12.53
C PHE A 193 21.58 -9.59 13.25
N ALA A 194 22.01 -8.40 12.84
CA ALA A 194 23.05 -7.67 13.57
C ALA A 194 22.60 -7.33 15.00
N ALA A 195 21.37 -6.83 15.17
CA ALA A 195 20.78 -6.54 16.47
C ALA A 195 20.57 -7.82 17.30
N TYR A 196 20.09 -8.90 16.68
CA TYR A 196 19.89 -10.19 17.34
C TYR A 196 21.19 -10.78 17.88
N LEU A 197 22.23 -10.86 17.05
CA LEU A 197 23.54 -11.38 17.46
C LEU A 197 24.22 -10.46 18.48
N GLY A 198 24.25 -9.15 18.20
CA GLY A 198 24.85 -8.16 19.10
C GLY A 198 24.17 -8.12 20.46
N GLY A 199 22.83 -8.12 20.48
CA GLY A 199 22.05 -8.16 21.71
C GLY A 199 22.23 -9.46 22.49
N SER A 200 22.34 -10.60 21.81
CA SER A 200 22.62 -11.89 22.46
C SER A 200 24.01 -11.90 23.12
N ILE A 201 25.05 -11.44 22.40
CA ILE A 201 26.42 -11.34 22.93
C ILE A 201 26.46 -10.40 24.14
N LEU A 202 25.83 -9.23 24.02
CA LEU A 202 25.76 -8.25 25.11
C LEU A 202 25.09 -8.86 26.35
N PHE A 203 23.91 -9.48 26.18
CA PHE A 203 23.18 -10.12 27.27
C PHE A 203 24.01 -11.22 27.94
N TYR A 204 24.68 -12.09 27.16
CA TYR A 204 25.52 -13.14 27.74
C TYR A 204 26.75 -12.59 28.45
N SER A 205 27.39 -11.55 27.93
CA SER A 205 28.52 -10.91 28.60
C SER A 205 28.15 -10.32 29.96
N MET A 206 26.92 -9.81 30.09
CA MET A 206 26.38 -9.30 31.35
C MET A 206 25.92 -10.41 32.31
N MET A 207 25.29 -11.47 31.79
CA MET A 207 24.69 -12.54 32.61
C MET A 207 25.67 -13.62 33.06
N LEU A 208 26.71 -13.91 32.26
CA LEU A 208 27.62 -15.01 32.55
C LEU A 208 28.42 -14.81 33.85
N PRO A 209 29.01 -13.63 34.14
CA PRO A 209 29.72 -13.42 35.40
C PRO A 209 28.86 -13.63 36.67
N PRO A 210 27.66 -13.03 36.82
CA PRO A 210 26.85 -13.25 38.02
C PRO A 210 26.33 -14.69 38.13
N VAL A 211 25.96 -15.33 37.01
CA VAL A 211 25.55 -16.74 37.00
C VAL A 211 26.71 -17.65 37.44
N ALA A 212 27.92 -17.42 36.94
CA ALA A 212 29.09 -18.19 37.30
C ALA A 212 29.45 -18.00 38.79
N ALA A 213 29.38 -16.77 39.29
CA ALA A 213 29.62 -16.47 40.71
C ALA A 213 28.60 -17.17 41.62
N LEU A 214 27.31 -17.15 41.27
CA LEU A 214 26.25 -17.85 42.00
C LEU A 214 26.44 -19.37 41.98
N ALA A 215 26.80 -19.93 40.81
CA ALA A 215 27.08 -21.36 40.70
C ALA A 215 28.29 -21.77 41.55
N ALA A 216 29.39 -21.01 41.50
CA ALA A 216 30.58 -21.25 42.31
C ALA A 216 30.29 -21.19 43.81
N ALA A 217 29.54 -20.17 44.27
CA ALA A 217 29.08 -20.08 45.65
C ALA A 217 28.19 -21.28 46.03
N GLY A 218 27.31 -21.71 45.12
CA GLY A 218 26.51 -22.92 45.28
C GLY A 218 27.37 -24.17 45.45
N PHE A 219 28.38 -24.38 44.60
CA PHE A 219 29.31 -25.52 44.71
C PHE A 219 30.12 -25.52 46.01
N TYR A 220 30.47 -24.33 46.51
CA TYR A 220 31.14 -24.18 47.80
C TYR A 220 30.26 -24.64 48.97
N ILE A 221 28.94 -24.40 48.90
CA ILE A 221 27.97 -24.84 49.92
C ILE A 221 27.64 -26.32 49.76
N ASN A 222 27.24 -26.73 48.54
CA ASN A 222 26.80 -28.08 48.21
C ASN A 222 26.80 -28.28 46.69
N VAL A 223 27.36 -29.40 46.20
CA VAL A 223 27.40 -29.75 44.77
C VAL A 223 26.02 -29.65 44.10
N ARG A 224 24.95 -30.10 44.75
CA ARG A 224 23.59 -30.05 44.20
C ARG A 224 23.11 -28.60 44.00
N VAL A 225 23.41 -27.71 44.94
CA VAL A 225 23.05 -26.29 44.85
C VAL A 225 23.80 -25.62 43.70
N GLY A 226 25.11 -25.90 43.56
CA GLY A 226 25.91 -25.42 42.43
C GLY A 226 25.36 -25.87 41.07
N VAL A 227 25.00 -27.16 40.94
CA VAL A 227 24.40 -27.71 39.71
C VAL A 227 23.07 -27.04 39.38
N VAL A 228 22.18 -26.87 40.36
CA VAL A 228 20.88 -26.20 40.15
C VAL A 228 21.07 -24.75 39.73
N ALA A 229 21.96 -24.00 40.39
CA ALA A 229 22.26 -22.61 40.05
C ALA A 229 22.81 -22.49 38.61
N ALA A 230 23.73 -23.37 38.22
CA ALA A 230 24.25 -23.43 36.86
C ALA A 230 23.15 -23.77 35.84
N ALA A 231 22.28 -24.75 36.14
CA ALA A 231 21.19 -25.15 35.27
C ALA A 231 20.17 -24.02 35.06
N VAL A 232 19.77 -23.31 36.12
CA VAL A 232 18.89 -22.14 36.03
C VAL A 232 19.52 -21.04 35.17
N GLY A 233 20.81 -20.77 35.36
CA GLY A 233 21.55 -19.81 34.54
C GLY A 233 21.55 -20.15 33.06
N HIS A 234 21.77 -21.44 32.71
CA HIS A 234 21.71 -21.91 31.33
C HIS A 234 20.29 -21.83 30.75
N LEU A 235 19.26 -22.15 31.54
CA LEU A 235 17.87 -22.03 31.09
C LEU A 235 17.48 -20.58 30.81
N LEU A 236 17.89 -19.64 31.67
CA LEU A 236 17.70 -18.20 31.44
C LEU A 236 18.42 -17.75 30.16
N ALA A 237 19.65 -18.20 29.96
CA ALA A 237 20.43 -17.92 28.76
C ALA A 237 19.79 -18.50 27.48
N ALA A 238 19.22 -19.70 27.56
CA ALA A 238 18.52 -20.32 26.44
C ALA A 238 17.19 -19.62 26.14
N ALA A 239 16.50 -19.16 27.18
CA ALA A 239 15.23 -18.44 27.10
C ALA A 239 15.35 -17.02 26.55
N SER A 240 16.51 -16.39 26.71
CA SER A 240 16.72 -15.01 26.31
C SER A 240 16.71 -14.84 24.78
N LEU A 241 17.26 -15.83 24.05
CA LEU A 241 17.29 -15.85 22.59
C LEU A 241 15.90 -15.76 21.94
N PRO A 242 14.93 -16.63 22.25
CA PRO A 242 13.61 -16.52 21.67
C PRO A 242 12.90 -15.23 22.10
N VAL A 243 13.06 -14.78 23.35
CA VAL A 243 12.45 -13.51 23.79
C VAL A 243 12.97 -12.33 22.96
N LEU A 244 14.28 -12.24 22.73
CA LEU A 244 14.86 -11.21 21.87
C LEU A 244 14.37 -11.33 20.43
N ALA A 245 14.32 -12.54 19.88
CA ALA A 245 13.82 -12.78 18.52
C ALA A 245 12.36 -12.34 18.36
N GLY A 246 11.51 -12.66 19.35
CA GLY A 246 10.12 -12.20 19.42
C GLY A 246 10.03 -10.68 19.38
N ARG A 247 10.70 -10.00 20.33
CA ARG A 247 10.67 -8.53 20.41
C ARG A 247 11.17 -7.86 19.13
N LEU A 248 12.30 -8.31 18.58
CA LEU A 248 12.83 -7.76 17.33
C LEU A 248 11.88 -8.00 16.15
N ALA A 249 11.22 -9.15 16.08
CA ALA A 249 10.28 -9.46 15.00
C ALA A 249 9.02 -8.60 15.10
N GLY A 250 8.54 -8.34 16.32
CA GLY A 250 7.46 -7.40 16.56
C GLY A 250 7.80 -5.97 16.14
N ALA A 251 8.96 -5.48 16.59
CA ALA A 251 9.49 -4.17 16.21
C ALA A 251 9.68 -4.01 14.69
N PHE A 252 10.12 -5.08 14.02
CA PHE A 252 10.29 -5.11 12.55
C PHE A 252 8.96 -4.88 11.84
N VAL A 253 7.89 -5.53 12.30
CA VAL A 253 6.54 -5.38 11.74
C VAL A 253 5.92 -4.02 12.10
N ALA A 254 6.14 -3.52 13.32
CA ALA A 254 5.60 -2.23 13.76
C ALA A 254 6.10 -1.05 12.91
N SER A 255 7.36 -1.07 12.49
CA SER A 255 7.94 0.04 11.73
C SER A 255 7.28 0.26 10.37
N ASP A 256 6.66 -0.79 9.80
CA ASP A 256 5.90 -0.72 8.54
C ASP A 256 4.60 0.09 8.71
N SER A 257 3.95 -0.06 9.87
CA SER A 257 2.73 0.67 10.20
C SER A 257 2.99 2.15 10.47
N ALA A 258 4.19 2.49 10.95
CA ALA A 258 4.58 3.88 11.17
C ALA A 258 4.80 4.63 9.85
N GLU A 259 5.50 4.03 8.87
CA GLU A 259 5.72 4.64 7.56
C GLU A 259 4.40 4.89 6.80
N ALA A 260 3.46 3.94 6.87
CA ALA A 260 2.17 4.08 6.20
C ALA A 260 1.29 5.21 6.77
N VAL A 261 1.41 5.52 8.07
CA VAL A 261 0.68 6.62 8.71
C VAL A 261 1.23 7.97 8.25
N ASP A 262 2.56 8.11 8.19
CA ASP A 262 3.21 9.35 7.75
C ASP A 262 2.87 9.69 6.29
N GLU A 263 2.94 8.70 5.37
CA GLU A 263 2.57 8.91 3.97
C GLU A 263 1.10 9.29 3.78
N SER A 264 0.20 8.73 4.60
CA SER A 264 -1.23 9.06 4.54
C SER A 264 -1.54 10.47 5.01
N ALA A 265 -0.86 10.94 6.06
CA ALA A 265 -1.04 12.27 6.61
C ALA A 265 -0.59 13.36 5.64
N ASP A 266 0.54 13.12 4.95
CA ASP A 266 1.05 14.04 3.93
C ASP A 266 0.11 14.14 2.72
N ALA A 267 -0.46 13.01 2.28
CA ALA A 267 -1.44 13.00 1.19
C ALA A 267 -2.74 13.72 1.56
N GLU A 268 -3.26 13.52 2.78
CA GLU A 268 -4.45 14.23 3.27
C GLU A 268 -4.21 15.74 3.40
N ALA A 269 -3.02 16.15 3.86
CA ALA A 269 -2.64 17.55 3.96
C ALA A 269 -2.59 18.23 2.57
N ALA A 270 -1.99 17.57 1.58
CA ALA A 270 -1.92 18.08 0.21
C ALA A 270 -3.32 18.24 -0.42
N VAL A 271 -4.22 17.26 -0.23
CA VAL A 271 -5.60 17.35 -0.72
C VAL A 271 -6.37 18.47 -0.03
N ARG A 272 -6.17 18.68 1.27
CA ARG A 272 -6.80 19.80 2.00
C ARG A 272 -6.32 21.14 1.46
N GLU A 273 -5.02 21.31 1.23
CA GLU A 273 -4.45 22.55 0.69
C GLU A 273 -4.98 22.86 -0.72
N GLU A 274 -5.12 21.84 -1.58
CA GLU A 274 -5.69 21.99 -2.92
C GLU A 274 -7.17 22.43 -2.86
N LEU A 275 -7.97 21.82 -1.98
CA LEU A 275 -9.38 22.19 -1.78
C LEU A 275 -9.54 23.61 -1.23
N GLU A 276 -8.72 24.00 -0.25
CA GLU A 276 -8.74 25.36 0.30
C GLU A 276 -8.39 26.40 -0.76
N THR A 277 -7.40 26.11 -1.62
CA THR A 277 -7.05 26.98 -2.75
C THR A 277 -8.20 27.09 -3.74
N GLU A 278 -8.87 25.99 -4.07
CA GLU A 278 -10.03 25.99 -4.97
C GLU A 278 -11.20 26.81 -4.38
N GLU A 279 -11.49 26.67 -3.09
CA GLU A 279 -12.55 27.42 -2.42
C GLU A 279 -12.26 28.93 -2.37
N ARG A 280 -11.01 29.32 -2.08
CA ARG A 280 -10.58 30.73 -2.11
C ARG A 280 -10.71 31.32 -3.51
N ALA A 281 -10.22 30.62 -4.53
CA ALA A 281 -10.34 31.04 -5.92
C ALA A 281 -11.81 31.18 -6.36
N ARG A 282 -12.70 30.29 -5.91
CA ARG A 282 -14.14 30.38 -6.18
C ARG A 282 -14.80 31.55 -5.44
N SER A 283 -14.41 31.84 -4.19
CA SER A 283 -14.94 32.98 -3.43
C SER A 283 -14.54 34.29 -4.09
N ALA A 284 -13.25 34.46 -4.40
CA ALA A 284 -12.71 35.65 -5.06
C ALA A 284 -13.42 35.90 -6.41
N ALA A 285 -13.60 34.85 -7.22
CA ALA A 285 -14.32 34.98 -8.48
C ALA A 285 -15.78 35.41 -8.31
N ARG A 286 -16.47 34.89 -7.29
CA ARG A 286 -17.86 35.25 -6.98
C ARG A 286 -17.98 36.69 -6.50
N GLU A 287 -17.07 37.14 -5.65
CA GLU A 287 -17.05 38.50 -5.12
C GLU A 287 -16.83 39.53 -6.23
N ALA A 288 -15.86 39.29 -7.12
CA ALA A 288 -15.62 40.14 -8.28
C ALA A 288 -16.83 40.20 -9.22
N LEU A 289 -17.53 39.07 -9.45
CA LEU A 289 -18.76 39.06 -10.25
C LEU A 289 -19.88 39.92 -9.65
N MET A 290 -20.04 39.92 -8.32
CA MET A 290 -21.01 40.78 -7.63
C MET A 290 -20.63 42.26 -7.77
N ARG A 291 -19.33 42.59 -7.63
CA ARG A 291 -18.83 43.97 -7.81
C ARG A 291 -19.00 44.45 -9.25
N ALA A 292 -18.88 43.57 -10.24
CA ALA A 292 -19.06 43.90 -11.65
C ALA A 292 -20.47 44.39 -12.01
N GLU A 293 -21.46 44.31 -11.12
CA GLU A 293 -22.77 44.94 -11.29
C GLU A 293 -22.72 46.46 -11.13
N THR A 294 -21.81 46.98 -10.30
CA THR A 294 -21.66 48.42 -10.00
C THR A 294 -20.37 49.02 -10.55
N ASP A 295 -19.28 48.25 -10.57
CA ASP A 295 -17.96 48.65 -11.06
C ASP A 295 -17.31 47.51 -11.85
N LEU A 296 -17.51 47.53 -13.17
CA LEU A 296 -16.96 46.52 -14.07
C LEU A 296 -15.43 46.62 -14.22
N THR A 297 -14.86 47.82 -14.17
CA THR A 297 -13.41 48.01 -14.37
C THR A 297 -12.66 47.52 -13.14
N GLY A 298 -13.10 47.90 -11.93
CA GLY A 298 -12.50 47.42 -10.69
C GLY A 298 -12.61 45.90 -10.53
N ALA A 299 -13.73 45.30 -10.92
CA ALA A 299 -13.89 43.84 -10.90
C ALA A 299 -12.95 43.10 -11.88
N ILE A 300 -12.59 43.73 -13.00
CA ILE A 300 -11.61 43.16 -13.94
C ILE A 300 -10.21 43.20 -13.31
N GLU A 301 -9.81 44.33 -12.73
CA GLU A 301 -8.50 44.47 -12.06
C GLU A 301 -8.34 43.45 -10.92
N GLU A 302 -9.37 43.29 -10.09
CA GLU A 302 -9.41 42.30 -9.00
C GLU A 302 -9.27 40.86 -9.51
N LEU A 303 -9.93 40.51 -10.61
CA LEU A 303 -9.78 39.18 -11.21
C LEU A 303 -8.43 38.98 -11.91
N GLU A 304 -7.84 40.03 -12.48
CA GLU A 304 -6.47 39.96 -13.04
C GLU A 304 -5.45 39.67 -11.94
N GLU A 305 -5.58 40.32 -10.78
CA GLU A 305 -4.77 40.03 -9.59
C GLU A 305 -4.99 38.61 -9.09
N ALA A 306 -6.25 38.16 -8.98
CA ALA A 306 -6.58 36.80 -8.56
C ALA A 306 -6.04 35.72 -9.52
N VAL A 307 -5.99 36.00 -10.84
CA VAL A 307 -5.37 35.08 -11.81
C VAL A 307 -3.88 34.89 -11.53
N VAL A 308 -3.18 35.93 -11.06
CA VAL A 308 -1.77 35.83 -10.68
C VAL A 308 -1.61 35.14 -9.32
N GLU A 309 -2.46 35.48 -8.36
CA GLU A 309 -2.43 34.88 -7.00
C GLU A 309 -2.68 33.37 -7.03
N TYR A 310 -3.63 32.91 -7.84
CA TYR A 310 -4.03 31.51 -7.93
C TYR A 310 -3.43 30.78 -9.15
N ASP A 311 -2.25 31.18 -9.61
CA ASP A 311 -1.46 30.52 -10.66
C ASP A 311 -2.28 30.13 -11.92
N GLU A 312 -2.93 31.12 -12.54
CA GLU A 312 -3.81 30.94 -13.69
C GLU A 312 -4.95 29.92 -13.43
N HIS A 313 -5.57 29.94 -12.24
CA HIS A 313 -6.67 29.02 -11.91
C HIS A 313 -7.80 29.02 -12.97
N PRO A 314 -8.21 27.86 -13.53
CA PRO A 314 -9.06 27.79 -14.73
C PRO A 314 -10.42 28.48 -14.60
N ARG A 315 -11.02 28.42 -13.40
CA ARG A 315 -12.33 29.03 -13.13
C ARG A 315 -12.24 30.56 -12.99
N VAL A 316 -11.17 31.07 -12.40
CA VAL A 316 -10.94 32.52 -12.27
C VAL A 316 -10.75 33.11 -13.66
N MET A 317 -9.94 32.47 -14.50
CA MET A 317 -9.77 32.86 -15.92
C MET A 317 -11.09 32.80 -16.70
N ALA A 318 -11.94 31.80 -16.45
CA ALA A 318 -13.25 31.70 -17.10
C ALA A 318 -14.16 32.91 -16.78
N GLU A 319 -14.23 33.32 -15.52
CA GLU A 319 -15.02 34.48 -15.11
C GLU A 319 -14.41 35.80 -15.63
N LEU A 320 -13.07 35.92 -15.62
CA LEU A 320 -12.37 37.07 -16.18
C LEU A 320 -12.65 37.22 -17.68
N ALA A 321 -12.65 36.12 -18.43
CA ALA A 321 -13.04 36.12 -19.85
C ALA A 321 -14.49 36.61 -20.05
N GLY A 322 -15.40 36.25 -19.13
CA GLY A 322 -16.77 36.76 -19.10
C GLY A 322 -16.84 38.27 -18.86
N LEU A 323 -16.05 38.81 -17.92
CA LEU A 323 -15.98 40.25 -17.67
C LEU A 323 -15.38 41.02 -18.85
N TYR A 324 -14.32 40.49 -19.50
CA TYR A 324 -13.78 41.09 -20.72
C TYR A 324 -14.80 41.15 -21.86
N MET A 325 -15.63 40.11 -22.01
CA MET A 325 -16.74 40.13 -22.98
C MET A 325 -17.74 41.25 -22.66
N ARG A 326 -18.10 41.44 -21.39
CA ARG A 326 -19.01 42.51 -20.94
C ARG A 326 -18.41 43.91 -21.18
N ALA A 327 -17.10 44.07 -20.99
CA ALA A 327 -16.39 45.33 -21.20
C ALA A 327 -16.07 45.61 -22.68
N GLY A 328 -16.39 44.70 -23.60
CA GLY A 328 -16.06 44.84 -25.03
C GLY A 328 -14.59 44.59 -25.38
N LYS A 329 -13.77 44.12 -24.43
CA LYS A 329 -12.35 43.74 -24.63
C LYS A 329 -12.24 42.38 -25.33
N GLN A 330 -12.64 42.32 -26.61
CA GLN A 330 -12.78 41.06 -27.35
C GLN A 330 -11.48 40.26 -27.50
N ARG A 331 -10.33 40.94 -27.66
CA ARG A 331 -9.04 40.26 -27.81
C ARG A 331 -8.65 39.53 -26.54
N ASP A 332 -8.77 40.20 -25.40
CA ASP A 332 -8.39 39.66 -24.10
C ASP A 332 -9.35 38.55 -23.67
N ALA A 333 -10.66 38.75 -23.89
CA ALA A 333 -11.67 37.71 -23.70
C ALA A 333 -11.34 36.42 -24.48
N LEU A 334 -10.93 36.55 -25.74
CA LEU A 334 -10.57 35.40 -26.57
C LEU A 334 -9.34 34.66 -26.03
N LEU A 335 -8.28 35.38 -25.66
CA LEU A 335 -7.04 34.78 -25.17
C LEU A 335 -7.25 34.08 -23.82
N THR A 336 -7.84 34.78 -22.86
CA THR A 336 -8.12 34.25 -21.51
C THR A 336 -9.14 33.12 -21.57
N GLY A 337 -10.21 33.29 -22.36
CA GLY A 337 -11.24 32.27 -22.51
C GLY A 337 -10.73 30.98 -23.17
N ALA A 338 -9.85 31.09 -24.17
CA ALA A 338 -9.24 29.92 -24.80
C ALA A 338 -8.35 29.14 -23.81
N LYS A 339 -7.51 29.85 -23.05
CA LYS A 339 -6.70 29.24 -21.97
C LYS A 339 -7.58 28.54 -20.93
N ALA A 340 -8.62 29.24 -20.44
CA ALA A 340 -9.57 28.72 -19.46
C ALA A 340 -10.27 27.44 -19.96
N VAL A 341 -10.76 27.43 -21.19
CA VAL A 341 -11.41 26.24 -21.77
C VAL A 341 -10.45 25.04 -21.81
N SER A 342 -9.22 25.22 -22.30
CA SER A 342 -8.21 24.14 -22.32
C SER A 342 -7.91 23.64 -20.91
N ALA A 343 -7.70 24.55 -19.96
CA ALA A 343 -7.36 24.18 -18.59
C ALA A 343 -8.51 23.46 -17.88
N LEU A 344 -9.76 23.91 -18.06
CA LEU A 344 -10.96 23.24 -17.52
C LEU A 344 -11.16 21.83 -18.13
N LEU A 345 -10.89 21.64 -19.42
CA LEU A 345 -10.98 20.33 -20.07
C LEU A 345 -9.88 19.36 -19.58
N LYS A 346 -8.72 19.87 -19.18
CA LYS A 346 -7.64 19.08 -18.55
C LYS A 346 -7.97 18.70 -17.12
N ALA A 347 -8.61 19.61 -16.38
CA ALA A 347 -9.14 19.38 -15.03
C ALA A 347 -10.45 18.56 -15.01
N ALA A 348 -10.90 18.02 -16.14
CA ALA A 348 -12.15 17.26 -16.27
C ALA A 348 -13.45 18.02 -15.89
N ASP A 349 -13.41 19.36 -15.79
CA ASP A 349 -14.59 20.20 -15.57
C ASP A 349 -15.26 20.59 -16.89
N ALA A 350 -15.85 19.58 -17.53
CA ALA A 350 -16.49 19.69 -18.84
C ALA A 350 -17.61 20.74 -18.87
N GLN A 351 -18.40 20.86 -17.78
CA GLN A 351 -19.52 21.78 -17.72
C GLN A 351 -19.07 23.23 -17.67
N ALA A 352 -18.05 23.56 -16.85
CA ALA A 352 -17.49 24.90 -16.83
C ALA A 352 -16.86 25.24 -18.19
N ALA A 353 -16.09 24.34 -18.79
CA ALA A 353 -15.49 24.54 -20.11
C ALA A 353 -16.54 24.88 -21.18
N ALA A 354 -17.65 24.14 -21.22
CA ALA A 354 -18.75 24.40 -22.15
C ALA A 354 -19.38 25.79 -21.93
N ARG A 355 -19.61 26.20 -20.67
CA ARG A 355 -20.13 27.54 -20.36
C ARG A 355 -19.18 28.63 -20.82
N THR A 356 -17.90 28.53 -20.49
CA THR A 356 -16.86 29.50 -20.90
C THR A 356 -16.78 29.62 -22.41
N PHE A 357 -16.81 28.48 -23.13
CA PHE A 357 -16.78 28.46 -24.58
C PHE A 357 -18.01 29.16 -25.21
N LEU A 358 -19.19 28.99 -24.62
CA LEU A 358 -20.43 29.62 -25.10
C LEU A 358 -20.44 31.14 -24.82
N LEU A 359 -19.87 31.57 -23.69
CA LEU A 359 -19.76 32.99 -23.32
C LEU A 359 -18.98 33.80 -24.35
N LEU A 360 -18.02 33.19 -25.06
CA LEU A 360 -17.24 33.84 -26.12
C LEU A 360 -18.07 34.20 -27.36
N GLY A 361 -19.32 33.74 -27.46
CA GLY A 361 -20.25 34.13 -28.54
C GLY A 361 -19.68 33.87 -29.93
N LYS A 362 -19.52 34.92 -30.75
CA LYS A 362 -18.94 34.80 -32.11
C LYS A 362 -17.43 34.56 -32.09
N LEU A 363 -16.72 34.95 -31.02
CA LEU A 363 -15.27 34.80 -30.92
C LEU A 363 -14.85 33.34 -30.80
N ARG A 364 -15.75 32.45 -30.37
CA ARG A 364 -15.48 31.01 -30.23
C ARG A 364 -14.99 30.34 -31.53
N GLN A 365 -15.33 30.91 -32.70
CA GLN A 365 -14.82 30.44 -34.00
C GLN A 365 -13.31 30.65 -34.17
N LYS A 366 -12.71 31.55 -33.38
CA LYS A 366 -11.28 31.85 -33.37
C LYS A 366 -10.52 31.10 -32.27
N VAL A 367 -11.23 30.41 -31.36
CA VAL A 367 -10.60 29.60 -30.31
C VAL A 367 -9.95 28.40 -30.97
N ARG A 368 -8.65 28.24 -30.74
CA ARG A 368 -7.86 27.11 -31.22
C ARG A 368 -7.69 26.12 -30.08
N LEU A 369 -8.32 24.97 -30.21
CA LEU A 369 -8.17 23.83 -29.30
C LEU A 369 -7.44 22.70 -30.03
N ASP A 370 -6.85 21.78 -29.27
CA ASP A 370 -6.35 20.55 -29.86
C ASP A 370 -7.51 19.61 -30.25
N ALA A 371 -7.18 18.55 -31.01
CA ALA A 371 -8.18 17.59 -31.48
C ALA A 371 -8.94 16.92 -30.31
N SER A 372 -8.23 16.54 -29.25
CA SER A 372 -8.82 15.87 -28.08
C SER A 372 -9.71 16.81 -27.26
N GLU A 373 -9.35 18.09 -27.17
CA GLU A 373 -10.11 19.14 -26.51
C GLU A 373 -11.39 19.44 -27.28
N TYR A 374 -11.38 19.49 -28.61
CA TYR A 374 -12.60 19.60 -29.41
C TYR A 374 -13.55 18.41 -29.20
N GLU A 375 -13.02 17.19 -29.10
CA GLU A 375 -13.82 16.00 -28.82
C GLU A 375 -14.48 16.08 -27.43
N ARG A 376 -13.70 16.38 -26.37
CA ARG A 376 -14.23 16.54 -25.00
C ARG A 376 -15.24 17.68 -24.90
N LEU A 377 -14.96 18.82 -25.52
CA LEU A 377 -15.86 19.96 -25.53
C LEU A 377 -17.17 19.66 -26.26
N ALA A 378 -17.12 18.90 -27.37
CA ALA A 378 -18.33 18.48 -28.07
C ALA A 378 -19.22 17.57 -27.19
N GLN A 379 -18.61 16.65 -26.43
CA GLN A 379 -19.34 15.82 -25.48
C GLN A 379 -19.99 16.67 -24.38
N ALA A 380 -19.24 17.62 -23.82
CA ALA A 380 -19.74 18.57 -22.83
C ALA A 380 -20.92 19.41 -23.34
N LEU A 381 -20.81 19.94 -24.56
CA LEU A 381 -21.86 20.73 -25.22
C LEU A 381 -23.10 19.88 -25.53
N THR A 382 -22.90 18.60 -25.88
CA THR A 382 -24.01 17.66 -26.08
C THR A 382 -24.77 17.41 -24.78
N ALA A 383 -24.06 17.20 -23.67
CA ALA A 383 -24.65 17.05 -22.34
C ALA A 383 -25.39 18.32 -21.89
N ALA A 384 -24.90 19.49 -22.28
CA ALA A 384 -25.52 20.79 -22.01
C ALA A 384 -26.71 21.14 -22.94
N GLY A 385 -27.11 20.26 -23.87
CA GLY A 385 -28.20 20.50 -24.81
C GLY A 385 -27.86 21.47 -25.96
N ARG A 386 -26.58 21.77 -26.16
CA ARG A 386 -26.08 22.73 -27.15
C ARG A 386 -25.65 22.01 -28.42
N PHE A 387 -26.61 21.35 -29.06
CA PHE A 387 -26.35 20.37 -30.13
C PHE A 387 -25.67 20.97 -31.37
N ASP A 388 -26.05 22.17 -31.81
CA ASP A 388 -25.42 22.82 -32.97
C ASP A 388 -23.95 23.17 -32.69
N ASP A 389 -23.67 23.67 -31.49
CA ASP A 389 -22.32 24.00 -31.02
C ASP A 389 -21.48 22.72 -30.88
N ALA A 390 -22.07 21.63 -30.37
CA ALA A 390 -21.41 20.32 -30.27
C ALA A 390 -21.01 19.76 -31.64
N VAL A 391 -21.92 19.80 -32.62
CA VAL A 391 -21.65 19.35 -34.00
C VAL A 391 -20.57 20.21 -34.65
N TRP A 392 -20.56 21.52 -34.38
CA TRP A 392 -19.48 22.40 -34.84
C TRP A 392 -18.11 22.00 -34.26
N CYS A 393 -18.03 21.71 -32.95
CA CYS A 393 -16.81 21.22 -32.32
C CYS A 393 -16.35 19.87 -32.91
N LEU A 394 -17.26 18.95 -33.22
CA LEU A 394 -16.92 17.68 -33.88
C LEU A 394 -16.39 17.87 -35.30
N GLN A 395 -16.86 18.88 -36.02
CA GLN A 395 -16.29 19.24 -37.32
C GLN A 395 -14.89 19.84 -37.16
N GLY A 396 -14.65 20.63 -36.11
CA GLY A 396 -13.31 21.09 -35.73
C GLY A 396 -12.37 19.92 -35.44
N PHE A 397 -12.82 18.94 -34.65
CA PHE A 397 -12.10 17.70 -34.39
C PHE A 397 -11.73 16.97 -35.69
N ALA A 398 -12.68 16.81 -36.62
CA ALA A 398 -12.44 16.20 -37.93
C ALA A 398 -11.41 16.98 -38.77
N ALA A 399 -11.49 18.32 -38.76
CA ALA A 399 -10.58 19.18 -39.51
C ALA A 399 -9.13 19.11 -39.00
N MET A 400 -8.95 18.81 -37.71
CA MET A 400 -7.64 18.62 -37.07
C MET A 400 -7.09 17.19 -37.22
N GLY A 401 -7.68 16.36 -38.09
CA GLY A 401 -7.25 14.97 -38.31
C GLY A 401 -7.83 13.96 -37.31
N GLY A 402 -8.88 14.34 -36.57
CA GLY A 402 -9.63 13.43 -35.72
C GLY A 402 -10.20 12.23 -36.49
N GLU A 403 -10.34 11.10 -35.81
CA GLU A 403 -10.82 9.86 -36.41
C GLU A 403 -12.24 10.02 -36.96
N ALA A 404 -12.43 9.79 -38.26
CA ALA A 404 -13.71 9.98 -38.94
C ALA A 404 -14.87 9.18 -38.29
N LEU A 405 -14.58 7.98 -37.80
CA LEU A 405 -15.57 7.15 -37.12
C LEU A 405 -16.05 7.77 -35.80
N LYS A 406 -15.14 8.34 -35.00
CA LYS A 406 -15.48 9.03 -33.75
C LYS A 406 -16.32 10.28 -34.02
N VAL A 407 -15.97 11.06 -35.05
CA VAL A 407 -16.75 12.24 -35.48
C VAL A 407 -18.19 11.83 -35.82
N GLN A 408 -18.35 10.76 -36.61
CA GLN A 408 -19.67 10.25 -37.01
C GLN A 408 -20.48 9.78 -35.78
N LYS A 409 -19.88 8.97 -34.90
CA LYS A 409 -20.53 8.50 -33.66
C LYS A 409 -20.92 9.65 -32.73
N GLY A 410 -20.03 10.61 -32.52
CA GLY A 410 -20.31 11.79 -31.70
C GLY A 410 -21.45 12.63 -32.27
N THR A 411 -21.50 12.78 -33.59
CA THR A 411 -22.56 13.56 -34.27
C THR A 411 -23.91 12.83 -34.18
N ILE A 412 -23.92 11.50 -34.29
CA ILE A 412 -25.10 10.67 -34.07
C ILE A 412 -25.58 10.80 -32.62
N ALA A 413 -24.67 10.72 -31.64
CA ALA A 413 -25.00 10.89 -30.23
C ALA A 413 -25.63 12.25 -29.94
N ALA A 414 -25.14 13.32 -30.57
CA ALA A 414 -25.74 14.65 -30.48
C ALA A 414 -27.15 14.71 -31.09
N ALA A 415 -27.38 14.06 -32.23
CA ALA A 415 -28.71 13.94 -32.85
C ALA A 415 -29.70 13.14 -31.97
N ASP A 416 -29.24 12.01 -31.42
CA ASP A 416 -30.03 11.16 -30.51
C ASP A 416 -30.39 11.91 -29.23
N ALA A 417 -29.43 12.68 -28.67
CA ALA A 417 -29.67 13.54 -27.51
C ALA A 417 -30.66 14.65 -27.82
N ALA A 418 -30.53 15.35 -28.95
CA ALA A 418 -31.47 16.37 -29.40
C ALA A 418 -32.90 15.83 -29.52
N ARG A 419 -33.04 14.63 -30.10
CA ARG A 419 -34.33 13.95 -30.20
C ARG A 419 -34.92 13.65 -28.82
N ARG A 420 -34.12 13.08 -27.90
CA ARG A 420 -34.58 12.75 -26.54
C ARG A 420 -35.01 13.98 -25.75
N SER A 421 -34.37 15.13 -25.98
CA SER A 421 -34.75 16.42 -25.39
C SER A 421 -35.96 17.09 -26.06
N GLY A 422 -36.60 16.45 -27.04
CA GLY A 422 -37.76 17.00 -27.75
C GLY A 422 -37.41 18.01 -28.85
N GLU A 423 -36.13 18.24 -29.13
CA GLU A 423 -35.66 19.15 -30.19
C GLU A 423 -35.67 18.47 -31.57
N VAL A 424 -36.84 18.00 -31.98
CA VAL A 424 -37.10 17.21 -33.19
C VAL A 424 -36.49 17.84 -34.44
N ARG A 425 -36.64 19.16 -34.61
CA ARG A 425 -36.13 19.89 -35.77
C ARG A 425 -34.60 19.84 -35.85
N LYS A 426 -33.90 19.99 -34.71
CA LYS A 426 -32.44 19.91 -34.66
C LYS A 426 -31.96 18.50 -34.91
N ALA A 427 -32.61 17.49 -34.32
CA ALA A 427 -32.28 16.09 -34.58
C ALA A 427 -32.36 15.77 -36.09
N LEU A 428 -33.45 16.16 -36.76
CA LEU A 428 -33.58 16.00 -38.22
C LEU A 428 -32.46 16.72 -38.99
N GLN A 429 -32.13 17.95 -38.61
CA GLN A 429 -31.04 18.70 -39.23
C GLN A 429 -29.68 17.99 -39.10
N ILE A 430 -29.36 17.46 -37.92
CA ILE A 430 -28.09 16.79 -37.64
C ILE A 430 -28.00 15.45 -38.39
N TYR A 431 -29.05 14.62 -38.39
CA TYR A 431 -29.05 13.40 -39.20
C TYR A 431 -28.97 13.71 -40.70
N GLY A 432 -29.70 14.72 -41.17
CA GLY A 432 -29.65 15.15 -42.57
C GLY A 432 -28.25 15.60 -42.98
N PHE A 433 -27.56 16.34 -42.11
CA PHE A 433 -26.16 16.72 -42.30
C PHE A 433 -25.24 15.49 -42.44
N LEU A 434 -25.38 14.50 -41.56
CA LEU A 434 -24.60 13.26 -41.63
C LEU A 434 -24.84 12.47 -42.92
N ILE A 435 -26.11 12.29 -43.31
CA ILE A 435 -26.48 11.55 -44.53
C ILE A 435 -25.90 12.23 -45.77
N LYS A 436 -25.94 13.57 -45.82
CA LYS A 436 -25.41 14.35 -46.93
C LYS A 436 -23.88 14.32 -46.98
N LYS A 437 -23.22 14.43 -45.83
CA LYS A 437 -21.76 14.53 -45.74
C LYS A 437 -21.06 13.18 -45.87
N TYR A 438 -21.67 12.10 -45.39
CA TYR A 438 -21.11 10.75 -45.38
C TYR A 438 -22.12 9.71 -45.92
N PRO A 439 -22.48 9.76 -47.21
CA PRO A 439 -23.51 8.90 -47.79
C PRO A 439 -23.18 7.40 -47.74
N ASP A 440 -21.89 7.07 -47.73
CA ASP A 440 -21.36 5.70 -47.74
C ASP A 440 -20.86 5.24 -46.36
N SER A 441 -21.16 6.00 -45.30
CA SER A 441 -20.81 5.62 -43.93
C SER A 441 -21.55 4.33 -43.51
N PRO A 442 -20.93 3.46 -42.69
CA PRO A 442 -21.63 2.32 -42.08
C PRO A 442 -22.84 2.73 -41.23
N PHE A 443 -22.94 3.99 -40.82
CA PHE A 443 -24.09 4.52 -40.07
C PHE A 443 -25.14 5.22 -40.95
N ALA A 444 -24.95 5.28 -42.27
CA ALA A 444 -25.85 6.01 -43.17
C ALA A 444 -27.27 5.42 -43.16
N GLU A 445 -27.40 4.09 -43.14
CA GLU A 445 -28.71 3.42 -43.07
C GLU A 445 -29.43 3.70 -41.74
N TYR A 446 -28.72 3.64 -40.62
CA TYR A 446 -29.25 4.00 -39.31
C TYR A 446 -29.78 5.45 -39.31
N CYS A 447 -28.96 6.41 -39.76
CA CYS A 447 -29.34 7.82 -39.82
C CYS A 447 -30.57 8.04 -40.73
N ARG A 448 -30.65 7.38 -41.90
CA ARG A 448 -31.83 7.46 -42.80
C ARG A 448 -33.07 6.87 -42.14
N GLY A 449 -32.92 5.76 -41.43
CA GLY A 449 -33.99 5.12 -40.67
C GLY A 449 -34.58 6.05 -39.61
N GLU A 450 -33.71 6.60 -38.75
CA GLU A 450 -34.13 7.52 -37.69
C GLU A 450 -34.71 8.82 -38.24
N TYR A 451 -34.11 9.40 -39.29
CA TYR A 451 -34.65 10.59 -39.96
C TYR A 451 -36.10 10.38 -40.44
N ARG A 452 -36.39 9.26 -41.12
CA ARG A 452 -37.75 8.94 -41.59
C ARG A 452 -38.74 8.71 -40.45
N LYS A 453 -38.32 8.01 -39.39
CA LYS A 453 -39.16 7.77 -38.20
C LYS A 453 -39.59 9.09 -37.57
N ILE A 454 -38.64 9.99 -37.34
CA ILE A 454 -38.88 11.30 -36.73
C ILE A 454 -39.77 12.17 -37.63
N GLN A 455 -39.54 12.16 -38.95
CA GLN A 455 -40.34 12.93 -39.90
C GLN A 455 -41.81 12.47 -39.95
N ARG A 456 -42.07 11.16 -39.90
CA ARG A 456 -43.44 10.61 -39.84
C ARG A 456 -44.14 10.98 -38.53
N ALA A 457 -43.44 10.86 -37.41
CA ALA A 457 -43.98 11.23 -36.10
C ALA A 457 -44.34 12.73 -36.03
N ALA A 458 -43.53 13.59 -36.63
CA ALA A 458 -43.78 15.03 -36.71
C ALA A 458 -44.91 15.40 -37.69
N GLY A 459 -45.13 14.60 -38.74
CA GLY A 459 -46.15 14.86 -39.78
C GLY A 459 -47.54 14.29 -39.48
N GLY A 460 -47.64 13.27 -38.62
CA GLY A 460 -48.91 12.59 -38.28
C GLY A 460 -49.75 13.22 -37.18
N GLY A 461 -49.35 14.38 -36.65
CA GLY A 461 -50.05 15.11 -35.58
C GLY A 461 -50.84 16.34 -36.05
N LYS A 462 -51.26 16.39 -37.33
CA LYS A 462 -52.12 17.45 -37.86
C LYS A 462 -53.58 17.03 -37.87
#